data_AF-A0AAV0EHZ6-F1
#
_entry.id   AF-A0AAV0EHZ6-F1
#
_cell.length_a   1.000
_cell.length_b   1.000
_cell.length_c   1.000
_cell.angle_alpha   90.00
_cell.angle_beta   90.00
_cell.angle_gamma   90.00
#
_symmetry.space_group_name_H-M   'P 1'
#
loop_
_entity.id
_entity.type
_entity.pdbx_description
1 polymer ?
#
loop_
_entity_poly.entity_id
_entity_poly.type
_entity_poly.pdbx_seq_one_letter_code
_entity_poly.pdbx_strand_id
1 'polypeptide(L)'
;MLLCNPGIGEVVSLQRPGCREIVKVGLGYDPTCNNYKVVTLSAFGKGRTKSWIVDVYSVRDGCWHTLHGIGSLEHLDSYSFQGEAVLNSNGRVINWLCFHKGILSFDIVDEIFLMISIPECLGPGRWHPHHILTSSGCEVCLCCSSSSYNWF
;
A
#
# COMPACT_ATOMS: atom_id res chain seq x y z
N MET A 1 -13.42 -9.24 -4.49
CA MET A 1 -12.95 -7.85 -4.60
C MET A 1 -13.45 -7.33 -5.94
N LEU A 2 -13.80 -6.05 -6.05
CA LEU A 2 -14.29 -5.47 -7.30
C LEU A 2 -13.28 -4.45 -7.81
N LEU A 3 -12.99 -4.50 -9.10
CA LEU A 3 -12.27 -3.44 -9.80
C LEU A 3 -13.29 -2.67 -10.63
N CYS A 4 -13.42 -1.38 -10.36
CA CYS A 4 -14.36 -0.50 -11.06
C CYS A 4 -13.59 0.52 -11.89
N ASN A 5 -13.90 0.60 -13.18
CA ASN A 5 -13.47 1.69 -14.04
C ASN A 5 -14.69 2.60 -14.33
N PRO A 6 -14.88 3.68 -13.56
CA PRO A 6 -16.03 4.56 -13.72
C PRO A 6 -16.01 5.35 -15.03
N GLY A 7 -14.84 5.54 -15.65
CA GLY A 7 -14.71 6.31 -16.89
C GLY A 7 -15.36 5.63 -18.10
N ILE A 8 -15.48 4.30 -18.04
CA ILE A 8 -16.14 3.48 -19.09
C ILE A 8 -17.33 2.68 -18.53
N GLY A 9 -17.68 2.86 -17.25
CA GLY A 9 -18.81 2.18 -16.62
C GLY A 9 -18.62 0.67 -16.44
N GLU A 10 -17.39 0.18 -16.39
CA GLU A 10 -17.08 -1.25 -16.26
C GLU A 10 -16.75 -1.65 -14.83
N VAL A 11 -17.23 -2.83 -14.42
CA VAL A 11 -16.92 -3.43 -13.12
C VAL A 11 -16.54 -4.89 -13.34
N VAL A 12 -15.35 -5.26 -12.86
CA VAL A 12 -14.83 -6.63 -12.94
C VAL A 12 -14.75 -7.22 -11.53
N SER A 13 -15.30 -8.42 -11.37
CA SER A 13 -15.14 -9.20 -10.15
C SER A 13 -13.83 -9.95 -10.16
N LEU A 14 -12.95 -9.65 -9.21
CA LEU A 14 -11.68 -10.31 -9.04
C LEU A 14 -11.87 -11.52 -8.13
N GLN A 15 -11.60 -12.72 -8.66
CA GLN A 15 -11.50 -13.93 -7.86
C GLN A 15 -10.37 -13.74 -6.85
N ARG A 16 -10.66 -13.87 -5.56
CA ARG A 16 -9.68 -13.63 -4.51
C ARG A 16 -8.59 -14.71 -4.55
N PRO A 17 -7.30 -14.37 -4.42
CA PRO A 17 -6.25 -15.37 -4.28
C PRO A 17 -6.37 -16.04 -2.90
N GLY A 18 -7.14 -17.14 -2.84
CA GLY A 18 -7.32 -17.98 -1.66
C GLY A 18 -8.16 -17.38 -0.51
N CYS A 19 -8.36 -18.20 0.53
CA CYS A 19 -9.12 -17.85 1.75
C CYS A 19 -8.24 -17.19 2.82
N ARG A 20 -7.62 -16.05 2.49
CA ARG A 20 -6.69 -15.34 3.41
C ARG A 20 -7.22 -13.97 3.78
N GLU A 21 -6.96 -13.52 5.01
CA GLU A 21 -7.29 -12.17 5.45
C GLU A 21 -6.38 -11.16 4.72
N ILE A 22 -7.00 -10.32 3.90
CA ILE A 22 -6.32 -9.23 3.20
C ILE A 22 -6.22 -8.07 4.18
N VAL A 23 -4.99 -7.64 4.46
CA VAL A 23 -4.69 -6.54 5.37
C VAL A 23 -4.67 -5.21 4.62
N LYS A 24 -4.08 -5.19 3.42
CA LYS A 24 -4.00 -4.02 2.56
C LYS A 24 -4.21 -4.35 1.09
N VAL A 25 -4.74 -3.38 0.36
CA VAL A 25 -4.90 -3.41 -1.09
C VAL A 25 -4.27 -2.14 -1.66
N GLY A 26 -3.71 -2.24 -2.85
CA GLY A 26 -3.29 -1.09 -3.67
C GLY A 26 -3.64 -1.33 -5.13
N LEU A 27 -3.93 -0.28 -5.87
CA LEU A 27 -4.18 -0.33 -7.31
C LEU A 27 -3.20 0.62 -8.00
N GLY A 28 -2.29 0.10 -8.80
CA GLY A 28 -1.31 0.90 -9.52
C GLY A 28 -1.35 0.69 -11.02
N TYR A 29 -0.52 1.45 -11.73
CA TYR A 29 -0.45 1.48 -13.18
C TYR A 29 0.99 1.25 -13.66
N ASP A 30 1.17 0.25 -14.50
CA ASP A 30 2.41 -0.05 -15.21
C ASP A 30 2.40 0.69 -16.56
N PRO A 31 3.11 1.82 -16.69
CA PRO A 31 3.16 2.57 -17.94
C PRO A 31 3.97 1.86 -19.03
N THR A 32 4.85 0.91 -18.69
CA THR A 32 5.70 0.23 -19.67
C THR A 32 4.90 -0.70 -20.56
N CYS A 33 3.76 -1.18 -20.04
CA CYS A 33 2.94 -2.16 -20.73
C CYS A 33 1.43 -1.84 -20.69
N ASN A 34 1.10 -0.58 -20.36
CA ASN A 34 -0.26 -0.03 -20.28
C ASN A 34 -1.22 -0.93 -19.49
N ASN A 35 -0.85 -1.26 -18.25
CA ASN A 35 -1.54 -2.26 -17.47
C ASN A 35 -1.82 -1.79 -16.05
N TYR A 36 -3.07 -1.87 -15.61
CA TYR A 36 -3.39 -1.71 -14.20
C TYR A 36 -3.06 -2.99 -13.44
N LYS A 37 -2.46 -2.86 -12.26
CA LYS A 37 -2.19 -3.99 -11.38
C LYS A 37 -2.82 -3.77 -10.01
N VAL A 38 -3.45 -4.80 -9.46
CA VAL A 38 -3.97 -4.79 -8.08
C VAL A 38 -3.02 -5.59 -7.21
N VAL A 39 -2.53 -4.98 -6.13
CA VAL A 39 -1.64 -5.60 -5.16
C VAL A 39 -2.41 -5.86 -3.88
N THR A 40 -2.29 -7.06 -3.33
CA THR A 40 -2.87 -7.40 -2.03
C THR A 40 -1.80 -7.88 -1.08
N LEU A 41 -1.81 -7.35 0.15
CA LEU A 41 -0.97 -7.81 1.24
C LEU A 41 -1.83 -8.63 2.19
N SER A 42 -1.57 -9.93 2.25
CA SER A 42 -2.26 -10.85 3.15
C SER A 42 -1.29 -11.31 4.25
N ALA A 43 -1.76 -11.34 5.49
CA ALA A 43 -0.98 -11.90 6.59
C ALA A 43 -1.51 -13.28 6.95
N PHE A 44 -0.61 -14.23 7.22
CA PHE A 44 -0.97 -15.56 7.71
C PHE A 44 -0.07 -15.98 8.86
N GLY A 45 -0.60 -16.76 9.81
CA GLY A 45 0.07 -17.11 11.05
C GLY A 45 -0.58 -16.46 12.28
N LYS A 46 -0.07 -16.77 13.48
CA LYS A 46 -0.61 -16.30 14.76
C LYS A 46 0.40 -15.41 15.50
N GLY A 47 -0.08 -14.32 16.10
CA GLY A 47 0.75 -13.46 16.95
C GLY A 47 1.84 -12.72 16.16
N ARG A 48 3.08 -12.75 16.66
CA ARG A 48 4.24 -12.04 16.09
C ARG A 48 4.94 -12.78 14.95
N THR A 49 4.56 -14.03 14.65
CA THR A 49 5.14 -14.85 13.58
C THR A 49 4.29 -14.80 12.30
N LYS A 50 3.61 -13.67 12.07
CA LYS A 50 2.85 -13.49 10.83
C LYS A 50 3.81 -13.35 9.66
N SER A 51 3.64 -14.21 8.67
CA SER A 51 4.29 -14.10 7.38
C SER A 51 3.36 -13.36 6.42
N TRP A 52 3.97 -12.66 5.47
CA TRP A 52 3.26 -11.94 4.43
C TRP A 52 3.17 -12.78 3.17
N ILE A 53 2.05 -12.62 2.47
CA ILE A 53 1.89 -13.05 1.08
C ILE A 53 1.46 -11.84 0.30
N VAL A 54 2.14 -11.63 -0.83
CA VAL A 54 1.84 -10.55 -1.75
C VAL A 54 1.37 -11.18 -3.04
N ASP A 55 0.12 -10.91 -3.38
CA ASP A 55 -0.46 -11.33 -4.64
C ASP A 55 -0.70 -10.10 -5.51
N VAL A 56 -0.29 -10.18 -6.77
CA VAL A 56 -0.46 -9.14 -7.79
C VAL A 56 -1.37 -9.66 -8.88
N TYR A 57 -2.41 -8.90 -9.20
CA TYR A 57 -3.32 -9.15 -10.30
C TYR A 57 -2.96 -8.25 -11.46
N SER A 58 -2.73 -8.84 -12.63
CA SER A 58 -2.61 -8.10 -13.89
C SER A 58 -3.99 -7.98 -14.52
N VAL A 59 -4.47 -6.74 -14.73
CA VAL A 59 -5.78 -6.54 -15.38
C VAL A 59 -5.73 -6.98 -16.83
N ARG A 60 -4.63 -6.68 -17.52
CA ARG A 60 -4.41 -7.11 -18.91
C ARG A 60 -4.40 -8.63 -19.05
N ASP A 61 -3.69 -9.33 -18.17
CA ASP A 61 -3.50 -10.78 -18.29
C ASP A 61 -4.62 -11.57 -17.59
N GLY A 62 -5.43 -10.90 -16.78
CA GLY A 62 -6.62 -11.46 -16.13
C GLY A 62 -6.31 -12.46 -15.01
N CYS A 63 -5.06 -12.51 -14.52
CA CYS A 63 -4.60 -13.53 -13.57
C CYS A 63 -3.83 -12.94 -12.38
N TRP A 64 -3.83 -13.70 -11.30
CA TRP A 64 -3.01 -13.44 -10.12
C TRP A 64 -1.69 -14.19 -10.21
N HIS A 65 -0.63 -13.59 -9.68
CA HIS A 65 0.57 -14.32 -9.30
C HIS A 65 1.04 -13.86 -7.92
N THR A 66 1.67 -14.79 -7.20
CA THR A 66 2.27 -14.52 -5.89
C THR A 66 3.70 -14.07 -6.09
N LEU A 67 4.11 -12.99 -5.41
CA LEU A 67 5.51 -12.57 -5.39
C LEU A 67 6.32 -13.42 -4.43
N HIS A 68 7.53 -13.76 -4.84
CA HIS A 68 8.55 -14.39 -4.02
C HIS A 68 9.65 -13.36 -3.72
N GLY A 69 10.14 -13.30 -2.48
CA GLY A 69 11.15 -12.32 -2.07
C GLY A 69 10.55 -10.93 -1.86
N ILE A 70 9.77 -10.77 -0.79
CA ILE A 70 9.02 -9.54 -0.48
C ILE A 70 9.85 -8.49 0.27
N GLY A 71 11.14 -8.76 0.50
CA GLY A 71 12.16 -7.79 0.87
C GLY A 71 11.81 -6.98 2.11
N SER A 72 11.73 -5.65 1.99
CA SER A 72 11.44 -4.76 3.12
C SER A 72 10.14 -5.07 3.87
N LEU A 73 9.17 -5.72 3.23
CA LEU A 73 7.92 -6.14 3.87
C LEU A 73 8.12 -7.26 4.92
N GLU A 74 9.15 -8.10 4.77
CA GLU A 74 9.42 -9.22 5.69
C GLU A 74 9.68 -8.77 7.13
N HIS A 75 10.12 -7.53 7.31
CA HIS A 75 10.48 -6.95 8.60
C HIS A 75 9.33 -6.18 9.26
N LEU A 76 8.15 -6.16 8.64
CA LEU A 76 6.98 -5.45 9.14
C LEU A 76 5.96 -6.40 9.75
N ASP A 77 5.29 -5.95 10.81
CA ASP A 77 4.14 -6.67 11.35
C ASP A 77 2.82 -6.19 10.73
N SER A 78 1.76 -7.00 10.81
CA SER A 78 0.45 -6.64 10.24
C SER A 78 -0.19 -5.40 10.86
N TYR A 79 0.25 -5.01 12.05
CA TYR A 79 -0.28 -3.88 12.81
C TYR A 79 0.47 -2.58 12.50
N SER A 80 1.56 -2.65 11.72
CA SER A 80 2.38 -1.51 11.38
C SER A 80 1.66 -0.57 10.42
N PHE A 81 0.72 -1.06 9.61
CA PHE A 81 0.12 -0.28 8.54
C PHE A 81 -0.95 0.71 9.03
N GLN A 82 -0.87 1.95 8.55
CA GLN A 82 -1.83 3.01 8.83
C GLN A 82 -2.47 3.53 7.54
N GLY A 83 -3.77 3.86 7.63
CA GLY A 83 -4.52 4.45 6.52
C GLY A 83 -4.64 3.56 5.28
N GLU A 84 -5.05 4.17 4.18
CA GLU A 84 -5.14 3.53 2.86
C GLU A 84 -3.88 3.76 2.03
N ALA A 85 -3.71 2.95 0.98
CA ALA A 85 -2.62 3.11 0.03
C ALA A 85 -2.71 4.46 -0.71
N VAL A 86 -1.58 5.09 -0.99
CA VAL A 86 -1.54 6.28 -1.87
C VAL A 86 -0.58 6.12 -3.04
N LEU A 87 -1.02 6.58 -4.19
CA LEU A 87 -0.32 6.46 -5.46
C LEU A 87 0.59 7.65 -5.74
N ASN A 88 1.70 7.35 -6.40
CA ASN A 88 2.65 8.34 -6.91
C ASN A 88 3.19 7.97 -8.27
N SER A 89 3.96 8.89 -8.86
CA SER A 89 4.64 8.67 -10.14
C SER A 89 3.66 8.24 -11.23
N ASN A 90 2.55 8.97 -11.35
CA ASN A 90 1.43 8.68 -12.27
C ASN A 90 0.83 7.27 -12.09
N GLY A 91 0.74 6.81 -10.84
CA GLY A 91 0.17 5.50 -10.49
C GLY A 91 1.18 4.35 -10.46
N ARG A 92 2.46 4.59 -10.83
CA ARG A 92 3.49 3.56 -10.85
C ARG A 92 3.87 3.04 -9.47
N VAL A 93 3.89 3.91 -8.47
CA VAL A 93 4.33 3.51 -7.13
C VAL A 93 3.14 3.59 -6.17
N ILE A 94 3.05 2.60 -5.28
CA ILE A 94 2.03 2.49 -4.25
C ILE A 94 2.71 2.64 -2.90
N ASN A 95 2.21 3.53 -2.05
CA ASN A 95 2.79 3.81 -0.74
C ASN A 95 1.80 3.45 0.36
N TRP A 96 2.29 2.72 1.36
CA TRP A 96 1.60 2.52 2.62
C TRP A 96 2.41 3.11 3.75
N LEU A 97 1.73 3.78 4.66
CA LEU A 97 2.38 4.29 5.86
C LEU A 97 2.57 3.19 6.90
N CYS A 98 3.76 3.11 7.48
CA CYS A 98 4.10 2.16 8.54
C CYS A 98 4.49 2.89 9.84
N PHE A 99 3.70 2.69 10.91
CA PHE A 99 3.85 3.35 12.20
C PHE A 99 5.28 3.25 12.76
N HIS A 100 5.92 4.39 13.00
CA HIS A 100 7.32 4.51 13.48
C HIS A 100 8.39 3.81 12.64
N LYS A 101 8.05 3.25 11.46
CA LYS A 101 8.99 2.51 10.61
C LYS A 101 9.37 3.26 9.34
N GLY A 102 8.41 3.94 8.72
CA GLY A 102 8.64 4.56 7.42
C GLY A 102 7.41 4.52 6.52
N ILE A 103 7.68 4.70 5.24
CA ILE A 103 6.73 4.51 4.15
C ILE A 103 7.19 3.26 3.41
N LEU A 104 6.34 2.24 3.35
CA LEU A 104 6.55 1.09 2.48
C LEU A 104 6.05 1.47 1.09
N SER A 105 6.97 1.55 0.14
CA SER A 105 6.67 1.80 -1.27
C SER A 105 6.77 0.50 -2.06
N PHE A 106 5.88 0.32 -3.03
CA PHE A 106 5.91 -0.77 -3.99
C PHE A 106 5.92 -0.23 -5.41
N ASP A 107 6.95 -0.58 -6.18
CA ASP A 107 7.01 -0.24 -7.60
C ASP A 107 6.24 -1.28 -8.41
N ILE A 108 5.24 -0.84 -9.18
CA ILE A 108 4.36 -1.73 -9.95
C ILE A 108 5.04 -2.34 -11.17
N VAL A 109 6.05 -1.67 -11.72
CA VAL A 109 6.79 -2.13 -12.89
C VAL A 109 7.80 -3.18 -12.44
N ASP A 110 8.61 -2.83 -11.45
CA ASP A 110 9.69 -3.69 -10.96
C ASP A 110 9.21 -4.75 -9.96
N GLU A 111 7.99 -4.59 -9.42
CA GLU A 111 7.35 -5.47 -8.44
C GLU A 111 8.17 -5.67 -7.16
N ILE A 112 8.86 -4.61 -6.74
CA ILE A 112 9.72 -4.60 -5.55
C ILE A 112 9.19 -3.68 -4.46
N PHE A 113 9.47 -4.06 -3.22
CA PHE A 113 9.24 -3.21 -2.05
C PHE A 113 10.49 -2.44 -1.66
N LEU A 114 10.29 -1.18 -1.28
CA LEU A 114 11.31 -0.29 -0.75
C LEU A 114 10.80 0.37 0.54
N MET A 115 11.63 0.43 1.57
CA MET A 115 11.36 1.20 2.77
C MET A 115 11.96 2.59 2.66
N ILE A 116 11.12 3.62 2.75
CA ILE A 116 11.54 5.02 2.78
C ILE A 116 11.43 5.52 4.22
N SER A 117 12.49 6.12 4.74
CA SER A 117 12.48 6.73 6.06
C SER A 117 11.46 7.87 6.14
N ILE A 118 10.84 8.04 7.31
CA ILE A 118 9.96 9.19 7.57
C ILE A 118 10.82 10.47 7.44
N PRO A 119 10.37 11.50 6.68
CA PRO A 119 11.07 12.77 6.61
C PRO A 119 11.37 13.35 7.98
N GLU A 120 12.61 13.82 8.20
CA GLU A 120 13.06 14.37 9.49
C GLU A 120 12.20 15.55 9.98
N CYS A 121 11.61 16.31 9.05
CA CYS A 121 10.71 17.42 9.36
C CYS A 121 9.43 17.00 10.09
N LEU A 122 9.07 15.71 10.05
CA LEU A 122 7.98 15.16 10.83
C LEU A 122 8.42 14.86 12.27
N GLY A 123 9.72 14.71 12.57
CA GLY A 123 10.22 14.55 13.94
C GLY A 123 9.67 13.33 14.71
N PRO A 124 10.18 13.07 15.93
CA PRO A 124 9.74 11.95 16.78
C PRO A 124 8.44 12.30 17.53
N GLY A 125 7.33 12.42 16.80
CA GLY A 125 6.00 12.66 17.36
C GLY A 125 5.07 11.45 17.22
N ARG A 126 3.98 11.44 18.00
CA ARG A 126 2.84 10.52 17.77
C ARG A 126 1.97 11.07 16.65
N TRP A 127 2.42 10.89 15.43
CA TRP A 127 1.65 11.29 14.25
C TRP A 127 0.64 10.20 13.92
N HIS A 128 -0.54 10.65 13.49
CA HIS A 128 -1.48 9.82 12.75
C HIS A 128 -1.55 10.43 11.35
N PRO A 129 -0.57 10.16 10.48
CA PRO A 129 -0.63 10.65 9.11
C PRO A 129 -1.76 9.90 8.41
N HIS A 130 -2.72 10.65 7.90
CA HIS A 130 -3.90 10.08 7.24
C HIS A 130 -3.66 9.87 5.74
N HIS A 131 -2.79 10.67 5.13
CA HIS A 131 -2.54 10.66 3.69
C HIS A 131 -1.07 10.91 3.38
N ILE A 132 -0.48 10.08 2.52
CA ILE A 132 0.82 10.30 1.89
C ILE A 132 0.55 10.93 0.53
N LEU A 133 1.24 12.01 0.15
CA LEU A 133 1.14 12.60 -1.18
C LEU A 133 2.53 12.81 -1.76
N THR A 134 2.66 12.78 -3.09
CA THR A 134 3.97 12.70 -3.77
C THR A 134 4.06 13.62 -4.98
N SER A 135 5.25 14.12 -5.29
CA SER A 135 5.44 15.11 -6.35
C SER A 135 5.50 14.49 -7.76
N SER A 136 4.34 14.47 -8.41
CA SER A 136 4.19 14.71 -9.87
C SER A 136 2.95 15.56 -10.15
N GLY A 137 2.68 16.55 -9.27
CA GLY A 137 1.51 17.45 -9.38
C GLY A 137 0.98 18.15 -8.11
N CYS A 138 1.73 18.22 -6.99
CA CYS A 138 1.39 18.82 -5.66
C CYS A 138 0.19 18.13 -4.96
N GLU A 139 0.17 17.82 -3.65
CA GLU A 139 0.44 18.64 -2.46
C GLU A 139 0.98 17.80 -1.28
N VAL A 140 1.11 18.40 -0.10
CA VAL A 140 1.90 18.01 1.09
C VAL A 140 1.19 17.02 2.02
N CYS A 141 1.95 16.27 2.82
CA CYS A 141 1.47 15.43 3.92
C CYS A 141 0.64 16.24 4.94
N LEU A 142 -0.67 15.97 5.07
CA LEU A 142 -1.52 16.54 6.13
C LEU A 142 -1.36 15.72 7.41
N CYS A 143 -0.66 16.31 8.38
CA CYS A 143 -0.53 15.77 9.73
C CYS A 143 -1.57 16.41 10.64
N CYS A 144 -2.54 15.63 11.13
CA CYS A 144 -3.36 16.06 12.27
C CYS A 144 -2.64 15.65 13.56
N SER A 145 -2.25 16.62 14.38
CA SER A 145 -1.87 16.36 15.76
C SER A 145 -3.13 16.04 16.56
N SER A 146 -3.18 14.90 17.23
CA SER A 146 -4.10 14.71 18.35
C SER A 146 -3.35 14.97 19.64
N SER A 147 -3.40 16.20 20.13
CA SER A 147 -3.14 16.47 21.55
C SER A 147 -4.02 17.60 22.03
N SER A 148 -5.21 17.24 22.48
CA SER A 148 -5.88 17.93 23.58
C SER A 148 -6.65 16.90 24.41
N TYR A 149 -5.91 16.18 25.26
CA TYR A 149 -6.48 15.84 26.56
C TYR A 149 -6.58 17.16 27.33
N ASN A 150 -7.69 17.88 27.16
CA ASN A 150 -8.08 18.87 28.15
C ASN A 150 -8.68 18.09 29.31
N TRP A 151 -7.91 17.95 30.37
CA TRP A 151 -8.45 17.65 31.68
C TRP A 151 -9.25 18.87 32.14
N PHE A 152 -10.56 18.72 32.30
CA PHE A 152 -11.38 19.47 33.24
C PHE A 152 -12.07 18.48 34.16
#